data_AF-A0A3C0E9H9-F1
#
_entry.id   AF-A0A3C0E9H9-F1
#
_cell.length_a   1.000
_cell.length_b   1.000
_cell.length_c   1.000
_cell.angle_alpha   90.00
_cell.angle_beta   90.00
_cell.angle_gamma   90.00
#
_symmetry.space_group_name_H-M   'P 1'
#
loop_
_entity.id
_entity.type
_entity.pdbx_description
1 polymer ?
#
loop_
_entity_poly.entity_id
_entity_poly.type
_entity_poly.pdbx_seq_one_letter_code
_entity_poly.pdbx_strand_id
1 'polypeptide(L)'
;MDLVKVIYLSIDDNRAKARGRIAPFLEGFYRGRYNVDSWCAFGPPADCAAFIKRFLDAGFTTVMLCLVPPDAEHLERSHREVMPLLI
;
A
#
# COMPACT_ATOMS: atom_id res chain seq x y z
N MET A 1 -17.47 2.28 -16.62
CA MET A 1 -16.03 2.02 -16.77
C MET A 1 -15.47 1.87 -15.38
N ASP A 2 -14.96 0.70 -15.03
CA ASP A 2 -14.40 0.47 -13.70
C ASP A 2 -13.01 1.10 -13.61
N LEU A 3 -12.83 2.00 -12.65
CA LEU A 3 -11.53 2.62 -12.38
C LEU A 3 -10.80 1.78 -11.34
N VAL A 4 -9.73 1.12 -11.78
CA VAL A 4 -8.90 0.28 -10.93
C VAL A 4 -7.59 1.01 -10.61
N LYS A 5 -7.25 1.11 -9.32
CA LYS A 5 -5.93 1.58 -8.87
C LYS A 5 -5.11 0.42 -8.32
N VAL A 6 -3.89 0.25 -8.83
CA VAL A 6 -2.89 -0.65 -8.23
C VAL A 6 -2.08 0.11 -7.19
N ILE A 7 -1.97 -0.46 -5.98
CA ILE A 7 -1.22 0.12 -4.86
C ILE A 7 -0.31 -0.97 -4.29
N TYR A 8 0.99 -0.70 -4.20
CA TYR A 8 1.89 -1.53 -3.42
C TYR A 8 1.79 -1.14 -1.94
N LEU A 9 1.73 -2.15 -1.07
CA LEU A 9 1.41 -2.02 0.34
C LEU A 9 2.46 -2.73 1.20
N SER A 10 3.05 -2.01 2.17
CA SER A 10 3.94 -2.59 3.18
C SER A 10 3.55 -2.11 4.58
N ILE A 11 3.08 -3.02 5.44
CA ILE A 11 2.53 -2.69 6.75
C ILE A 11 3.59 -2.93 7.83
N ASP A 12 3.90 -1.91 8.59
CA ASP A 12 4.78 -1.99 9.75
C ASP A 12 4.49 -0.82 10.69
N ASP A 13 4.44 -1.05 11.99
CA ASP A 13 4.21 0.00 12.97
C ASP A 13 5.35 1.04 12.95
N ASN A 14 6.53 0.64 12.44
CA ASN A 14 7.60 1.54 12.11
C ASN A 14 7.60 1.85 10.60
N ARG A 15 7.18 3.08 10.27
CA ARG A 15 7.17 3.61 8.90
C ARG A 15 8.50 3.45 8.17
N ALA A 16 9.63 3.65 8.85
CA ALA A 16 10.95 3.51 8.23
C ALA A 16 11.26 2.04 7.86
N LYS A 17 10.83 1.07 8.67
CA LYS A 17 10.97 -0.36 8.35
C LYS A 17 10.11 -0.76 7.15
N ALA A 18 8.85 -0.34 7.12
CA ALA A 18 7.98 -0.55 5.95
C ALA A 18 8.59 0.05 4.69
N ARG A 19 9.05 1.30 4.75
CA ARG A 19 9.70 1.97 3.62
C ARG A 19 10.96 1.24 3.17
N GLY A 20 11.81 0.83 4.12
CA GLY A 20 13.05 0.10 3.85
C GLY A 20 12.82 -1.25 3.16
N ARG A 21 11.62 -1.83 3.30
CA ARG A 21 11.23 -3.07 2.63
C ARG A 21 10.72 -2.83 1.21
N ILE A 22 9.80 -1.88 1.05
CA ILE A 22 9.10 -1.64 -0.22
C ILE A 22 9.93 -0.84 -1.23
N ALA A 23 10.75 0.11 -0.76
CA ALA A 23 11.46 1.01 -1.68
C ALA A 23 12.49 0.27 -2.53
N PRO A 24 13.40 -0.57 -1.98
CA PRO A 24 14.38 -1.29 -2.82
C PRO A 24 13.72 -2.23 -3.83
N PHE A 25 12.60 -2.86 -3.45
CA PHE A 25 11.82 -3.72 -4.35
C PHE A 25 11.30 -2.94 -5.57
N LEU A 26 10.67 -1.79 -5.33
CA LEU A 26 10.08 -0.98 -6.41
C LEU A 26 11.12 -0.21 -7.21
N GLU A 27 12.20 0.26 -6.58
CA GLU A 27 13.35 0.85 -7.27
C GLU A 27 13.99 -0.16 -8.21
N GLY A 28 14.15 -1.42 -7.79
CA GLY A 28 14.61 -2.50 -8.67
C GLY A 28 13.63 -2.80 -9.81
N PHE A 29 12.35 -2.98 -9.48
CA PHE A 29 11.31 -3.35 -10.45
C PHE A 29 11.09 -2.26 -11.52
N TYR A 30 11.03 -1.00 -11.11
CA TYR A 30 10.82 0.16 -12.00
C TYR A 30 12.12 0.85 -12.44
N ARG A 31 13.29 0.26 -12.14
CA ARG A 31 14.61 0.78 -12.52
C ARG A 31 14.84 2.24 -12.08
N GLY A 32 14.47 2.55 -10.84
CA GLY A 32 14.68 3.85 -10.20
C GLY A 32 13.74 4.98 -10.63
N ARG A 33 12.74 4.71 -11.49
CA ARG A 33 11.82 5.74 -12.01
C ARG A 33 10.52 5.88 -11.21
N TYR A 34 10.38 5.14 -10.11
CA TYR A 34 9.15 5.09 -9.34
C TYR A 34 9.27 5.87 -8.05
N ASN A 35 8.39 6.85 -7.85
CA ASN A 35 8.33 7.62 -6.62
C ASN A 35 7.51 6.86 -5.57
N VAL A 36 8.22 6.10 -4.73
CA VAL A 36 7.63 5.26 -3.68
C VAL A 36 6.82 6.10 -2.69
N ASP A 37 7.35 7.25 -2.27
CA ASP A 37 6.72 8.11 -1.26
C ASP A 37 5.40 8.74 -1.75
N SER A 38 5.22 8.87 -3.08
CA SER A 38 4.02 9.44 -3.68
C SER A 38 2.96 8.41 -4.09
N TRP A 39 3.38 7.18 -4.43
CA TRP A 39 2.53 6.22 -5.12
C TRP A 39 2.32 4.89 -4.40
N CYS A 40 2.87 4.71 -3.19
CA CYS A 40 2.71 3.51 -2.37
C CYS A 40 2.13 3.80 -0.99
N ALA A 41 1.46 2.80 -0.45
CA ALA A 41 1.05 2.75 0.94
C ALA A 41 2.13 2.01 1.74
N PHE A 42 2.70 2.67 2.75
CA PHE A 42 3.60 1.99 3.67
C PHE A 42 3.60 2.64 5.05
N GLY A 43 3.86 1.83 6.07
CA GLY A 43 3.92 2.22 7.47
C GLY A 43 2.77 1.66 8.29
N PRO A 44 2.34 2.36 9.37
CA PRO A 44 1.27 1.89 10.23
C PRO A 44 -0.03 1.65 9.44
N PRO A 45 -0.92 0.77 9.91
CA PRO A 45 -2.16 0.47 9.21
C PRO A 45 -3.02 1.70 8.89
N ALA A 46 -3.09 2.66 9.83
CA ALA A 46 -3.83 3.91 9.65
C ALA A 46 -3.27 4.79 8.53
N ASP A 47 -1.93 4.90 8.43
CA ASP A 47 -1.27 5.62 7.33
C ASP A 47 -1.58 4.96 5.98
N CYS A 48 -1.56 3.63 5.94
CA CYS A 48 -1.87 2.86 4.74
C CYS A 48 -3.33 3.06 4.31
N ALA A 49 -4.27 2.99 5.25
CA ALA A 49 -5.68 3.22 5.00
C ALA A 49 -5.93 4.66 4.50
N ALA A 50 -5.33 5.66 5.15
CA ALA A 50 -5.44 7.05 4.72
C ALA A 50 -4.93 7.26 3.29
N PHE A 51 -3.83 6.59 2.91
CA PHE A 51 -3.33 6.63 1.54
C PHE A 51 -4.32 6.01 0.54
N ILE A 52 -4.85 4.83 0.83
CA ILE A 52 -5.83 4.13 -0.03
C ILE A 52 -7.11 4.96 -0.17
N LYS A 53 -7.60 5.51 0.94
CA LYS A 53 -8.84 6.30 0.99
C LYS A 53 -8.83 7.50 0.05
N ARG A 54 -7.68 8.14 -0.18
CA ARG A 54 -7.55 9.24 -1.16
C ARG A 54 -7.96 8.86 -2.58
N PHE A 55 -7.76 7.60 -2.98
CA PHE A 55 -8.18 7.12 -4.29
C PHE A 55 -9.66 6.78 -4.32
N LEU A 56 -10.17 6.16 -3.25
CA LEU A 56 -11.61 5.90 -3.11
C LEU A 56 -12.42 7.21 -3.15
N ASP A 57 -11.96 8.22 -2.41
CA ASP A 57 -12.56 9.56 -2.38
C ASP A 57 -12.47 10.28 -3.73
N ALA A 58 -11.50 9.91 -4.58
CA ALA A 58 -11.36 10.42 -5.94
C ALA A 58 -12.23 9.68 -6.97
N GLY A 59 -13.06 8.72 -6.54
CA GLY A 59 -14.00 7.99 -7.39
C GLY A 59 -13.46 6.67 -7.96
N PHE A 60 -12.30 6.17 -7.50
CA PHE A 60 -11.90 4.81 -7.81
C PHE A 60 -12.82 3.82 -7.08
N THR A 61 -13.41 2.90 -7.85
CA THR A 61 -14.35 1.92 -7.31
C THR A 61 -13.66 0.61 -6.88
N THR A 62 -12.46 0.36 -7.39
CA THR A 62 -11.70 -0.86 -7.10
C THR A 62 -10.22 -0.54 -6.87
N VAL A 63 -9.64 -1.12 -5.81
CA VAL A 63 -8.20 -1.03 -5.50
C VAL A 63 -7.61 -2.43 -5.48
N MET A 64 -6.52 -2.63 -6.22
CA MET A 64 -5.71 -3.85 -6.17
C MET A 64 -4.48 -3.62 -5.29
N LEU A 65 -4.37 -4.40 -4.21
CA LEU A 65 -3.27 -4.32 -3.26
C LEU A 65 -2.18 -5.34 -3.59
N CYS A 66 -0.96 -4.86 -3.87
CA CYS A 66 0.23 -5.68 -4.06
C CYS A 66 1.04 -5.67 -2.77
N LEU A 67 0.97 -6.76 -2.00
CA LEU A 67 1.63 -6.88 -0.70
C LEU A 67 3.16 -6.99 -0.85
N VAL A 68 3.89 -6.22 -0.06
CA VAL A 68 5.35 -6.25 0.03
C VAL A 68 5.74 -6.32 1.50
N PRO A 69 6.11 -7.50 2.02
CA PRO A 69 6.29 -8.77 1.32
C PRO A 69 4.94 -9.46 0.99
N PRO A 70 4.92 -10.34 -0.02
CA PRO A 70 3.73 -11.10 -0.40
C PRO A 70 3.56 -12.35 0.48
N ASP A 71 3.38 -12.15 1.79
CA ASP A 71 3.21 -13.23 2.76
C ASP A 71 1.85 -13.22 3.46
N ALA A 72 1.54 -14.33 4.14
CA ALA A 72 0.28 -14.52 4.85
C ALA A 72 0.12 -13.53 6.01
N GLU A 73 1.23 -13.10 6.63
CA GLU A 73 1.20 -12.10 7.70
C GLU A 73 0.70 -10.75 7.17
N HIS A 74 1.27 -10.26 6.08
CA HIS A 74 0.83 -9.01 5.46
C HIS A 74 -0.60 -9.08 4.93
N LEU A 75 -1.00 -10.26 4.43
CA LEU A 75 -2.38 -10.47 4.03
C LEU A 75 -3.33 -10.34 5.23
N GLU A 76 -3.04 -11.04 6.33
CA GLU A 76 -3.84 -11.02 7.55
C GLU A 76 -3.89 -9.62 8.17
N ARG A 77 -2.75 -8.94 8.27
CA ARG A 77 -2.67 -7.56 8.77
C ARG A 77 -3.45 -6.59 7.87
N SER A 78 -3.36 -6.74 6.55
CA SER A 78 -4.13 -5.90 5.63
C SER A 78 -5.64 -6.05 5.86
N HIS A 79 -6.11 -7.29 6.04
CA HIS A 79 -7.51 -7.59 6.30
C HIS A 79 -7.98 -7.11 7.69
N ARG A 80 -7.17 -7.28 8.74
CA ARG A 80 -7.57 -6.96 10.13
C ARG A 80 -7.35 -5.52 10.53
N GLU A 81 -6.37 -4.83 9.96
CA GLU A 81 -5.92 -3.53 10.45
C GLU A 81 -6.11 -2.40 9.43
N VAL A 82 -6.11 -2.70 8.13
CA VAL A 82 -6.27 -1.69 7.06
C VAL A 82 -7.70 -1.67 6.52
N MET A 83 -8.25 -2.81 6.10
CA MET A 83 -9.58 -2.88 5.51
C MET A 83 -10.70 -2.31 6.40
N PRO A 84 -10.73 -2.52 7.73
CA PRO A 84 -11.78 -1.97 8.58
C PRO A 84 -11.77 -0.44 8.68
N LEU A 85 -10.69 0.22 8.25
CA LEU A 85 -10.56 1.67 8.24
C LEU A 85 -11.01 2.30 6.91
N LEU A 86 -11.41 1.48 5.93
CA LEU A 86 -11.84 1.92 4.58
C LEU A 86 -13.36 1.84 4.36
N ILE A 87 -14.08 1.24 5.32
CA ILE A 87 -15.54 1.08 5.32
C ILE A 87 -16.23 2.22 6.06
#